data_AF-A0A3P1CI32-F1
#
_entry.id   AF-A0A3P1CI32-F1
#
_cell.length_a   1.000
_cell.length_b   1.000
_cell.length_c   1.000
_cell.angle_alpha   90.00
_cell.angle_beta   90.00
_cell.angle_gamma   90.00
#
_symmetry.space_group_name_H-M   'P 1'
#
loop_
_entity.id
_entity.type
_entity.pdbx_description
1 polymer ?
#
loop_
_entity_poly.entity_id
_entity_poly.type
_entity_poly.pdbx_seq_one_letter_code
_entity_poly.pdbx_strand_id
1 'polypeptide(L)'
;MNHAGFGVTGWRYALLWLLTGAVVMACQNAPKTDEPEVINQPGFPLTNPTRALVNTLEARPLWSRLLTYYQRNSRRKSESVLQYGEPFILGLKDSVLTLAENYKPQTLLYINGKAASMALLAKLKMNYVEDLFILHQFDGIDNPDPHPYRILIQISDRSMPLLPGRYQLMALLQASAISDHPLGTTHVFTMNKLLEATFFGYKNVFVKRTKNQHLKVQDEYINDIAVFINGIPVDPKEVETVHVREVDRLYTRERPFTAWMRSKKRENRYALFIKTSPKRAQRDSSYYVFSPFYSGDF
;
A
#
# COMPACT_ATOMS: atom_id res chain seq x y z
N MET A 1 70.74 -45.38 -37.15
CA MET A 1 69.37 -45.83 -37.48
C MET A 1 68.46 -45.41 -36.34
N ASN A 2 67.37 -44.72 -36.68
CA ASN A 2 66.42 -44.11 -35.76
C ASN A 2 65.67 -45.14 -34.90
N HIS A 3 65.54 -44.90 -33.60
CA HIS A 3 64.31 -45.21 -32.88
C HIS A 3 63.94 -44.08 -31.91
N ALA A 4 62.68 -43.70 -32.02
CA ALA A 4 62.10 -42.46 -31.57
C ALA A 4 61.72 -42.48 -30.09
N GLY A 5 61.65 -41.27 -29.52
CA GLY A 5 61.31 -41.02 -28.13
C GLY A 5 59.90 -41.44 -27.76
N PHE A 6 59.82 -42.28 -26.72
CA PHE A 6 58.58 -42.73 -26.09
C PHE A 6 58.58 -42.48 -24.58
N GLY A 7 59.23 -41.40 -24.11
CA GLY A 7 59.32 -41.08 -22.68
C GLY A 7 58.62 -39.78 -22.24
N VAL A 8 58.44 -38.81 -23.14
CA VAL A 8 58.10 -37.43 -22.74
C VAL A 8 56.62 -37.07 -22.95
N THR A 9 55.84 -37.95 -23.61
CA THR A 9 54.45 -37.66 -23.99
C THR A 9 53.42 -38.38 -23.12
N GLY A 10 53.74 -39.54 -22.53
CA GLY A 10 52.78 -40.36 -21.78
C GLY A 10 52.29 -39.71 -20.47
N TRP A 11 53.18 -39.04 -19.74
CA TRP A 11 52.82 -38.39 -18.48
C TRP A 11 51.84 -37.22 -18.68
N ARG A 12 51.92 -36.53 -19.83
CA ARG A 12 51.00 -35.43 -20.17
C ARG A 12 49.58 -35.94 -20.36
N TYR A 13 49.40 -37.07 -21.03
CA TYR A 13 48.08 -37.69 -21.19
C TYR A 13 47.57 -38.29 -19.88
N ALA A 14 48.44 -38.88 -19.05
CA ALA A 14 48.05 -39.36 -17.73
C ALA A 14 47.56 -38.22 -16.82
N LEU A 15 48.24 -37.07 -16.84
CA LEU A 15 47.87 -35.89 -16.06
C LEU A 15 46.58 -35.25 -16.58
N LEU A 16 46.37 -35.27 -17.90
CA LEU A 16 45.15 -34.78 -18.52
C LEU A 16 43.94 -35.66 -18.18
N TRP A 17 44.12 -36.99 -18.16
CA TRP A 17 43.09 -37.93 -17.69
C TRP A 17 42.79 -37.82 -16.19
N LEU A 18 43.81 -37.55 -15.37
CA LEU A 18 43.64 -37.30 -13.94
C LEU A 18 42.87 -36.01 -13.69
N LEU A 19 43.16 -34.95 -14.47
CA LEU A 19 42.44 -33.68 -14.40
C LEU A 19 41.00 -33.82 -14.87
N THR A 20 40.72 -34.51 -15.98
CA THR A 20 39.33 -34.76 -16.38
C THR A 20 38.58 -35.63 -15.38
N GLY A 21 39.22 -36.64 -14.80
CA GLY A 21 38.63 -37.44 -13.72
C GLY A 21 38.30 -36.60 -12.47
N ALA A 22 39.21 -35.71 -12.07
CA ALA A 22 39.01 -34.81 -10.94
C ALA A 22 37.90 -33.78 -11.20
N VAL A 23 37.79 -33.24 -12.43
CA VAL A 23 36.70 -32.33 -12.82
C VAL A 23 35.35 -33.05 -12.83
N VAL A 24 35.29 -34.29 -13.35
CA VAL A 24 34.05 -35.09 -13.33
C VAL A 24 33.63 -35.42 -11.90
N MET A 25 34.57 -35.79 -11.02
CA MET A 25 34.26 -35.99 -9.59
C MET A 25 33.85 -34.69 -8.90
N ALA A 26 34.47 -33.56 -9.22
CA ALA A 26 34.07 -32.26 -8.66
C ALA A 26 32.67 -31.83 -9.12
N CYS A 27 32.28 -32.17 -10.35
CA CYS A 27 30.93 -31.92 -10.85
C CYS A 27 29.88 -32.89 -10.27
N GLN A 28 30.25 -34.13 -9.94
CA GLN A 28 29.35 -35.09 -9.27
C GLN A 28 29.20 -34.82 -7.77
N ASN A 29 30.19 -34.19 -7.14
CA ASN A 29 30.15 -33.69 -5.76
C ASN A 29 29.72 -32.22 -5.66
N ALA A 30 29.19 -31.62 -6.72
CA ALA A 30 28.35 -30.45 -6.55
C ALA A 30 27.28 -30.87 -5.54
N PRO A 31 27.21 -30.26 -4.34
CA PRO A 31 26.18 -30.60 -3.38
C PRO A 31 24.89 -30.55 -4.17
N LYS A 32 24.13 -31.66 -4.17
CA LYS A 32 22.71 -31.56 -4.48
C LYS A 32 22.27 -30.41 -3.59
N THR A 33 22.00 -29.27 -4.21
CA THR A 33 21.30 -28.19 -3.54
C THR A 33 19.95 -28.81 -3.28
N ASP A 34 19.85 -29.58 -2.19
CA ASP A 34 18.61 -29.85 -1.53
C ASP A 34 18.06 -28.44 -1.34
N GLU A 35 17.12 -28.06 -2.21
CA GLU A 35 16.36 -26.84 -2.01
C GLU A 35 15.97 -26.88 -0.55
N PRO A 36 16.35 -25.88 0.26
CA PRO A 36 16.08 -25.94 1.68
C PRO A 36 14.59 -26.22 1.79
N GLU A 37 14.23 -27.36 2.36
CA GLU A 37 12.86 -27.75 2.58
C GLU A 37 12.30 -26.62 3.46
N VAL A 38 11.63 -25.65 2.84
CA VAL A 38 11.10 -24.50 3.54
C VAL A 38 9.94 -25.06 4.33
N ILE A 39 10.24 -25.51 5.55
CA ILE A 39 9.23 -25.85 6.54
C ILE A 39 8.52 -24.53 6.80
N ASN A 40 7.43 -24.29 6.08
CA ASN A 40 6.54 -23.15 6.25
C ASN A 40 5.96 -23.24 7.66
N GLN A 41 6.68 -22.65 8.63
CA GLN A 41 6.18 -22.52 9.98
C GLN A 41 5.07 -21.46 9.97
N PRO A 42 3.87 -21.77 10.49
CA PRO A 42 2.80 -20.80 10.56
C PRO A 42 3.26 -19.59 11.39
N GLY A 43 3.08 -18.39 10.86
CA GLY A 43 3.44 -17.13 11.54
C GLY A 43 2.60 -16.80 12.77
N PHE A 44 1.70 -17.69 13.19
CA PHE A 44 0.75 -17.53 14.30
C PHE A 44 0.31 -18.91 14.84
N PRO A 45 -0.16 -19.01 16.10
CA PRO A 45 -0.59 -20.29 16.65
C PRO A 45 -1.96 -20.71 16.09
N LEU A 46 -2.05 -21.96 15.62
CA LEU A 46 -3.24 -22.56 14.98
C LEU A 46 -4.31 -22.97 16.01
N THR A 47 -4.89 -21.99 16.70
CA THR A 47 -5.83 -22.22 17.82
C THR A 47 -7.30 -22.25 17.42
N ASN A 48 -7.64 -21.86 16.19
CA ASN A 48 -9.03 -21.75 15.74
C ASN A 48 -9.15 -22.09 14.23
N PRO A 49 -10.37 -22.40 13.73
CA PRO A 49 -10.56 -22.82 12.35
C PRO A 49 -10.20 -21.72 11.33
N THR A 50 -10.33 -20.44 11.70
CA THR A 50 -9.96 -19.32 10.84
C THR A 50 -8.45 -19.30 10.57
N ARG A 51 -7.62 -19.43 11.62
CA ARG A 51 -6.16 -19.51 11.51
C ARG A 51 -5.71 -20.75 10.76
N ALA A 52 -6.36 -21.89 10.99
CA ALA A 52 -6.09 -23.10 10.21
C ALA A 52 -6.34 -22.86 8.71
N LEU A 53 -7.45 -22.22 8.35
CA LEU A 53 -7.76 -21.88 6.96
C LEU A 53 -6.75 -20.90 6.36
N VAL A 54 -6.34 -19.86 7.10
CA VAL A 54 -5.27 -18.94 6.65
C VAL A 54 -3.99 -19.71 6.33
N ASN A 55 -3.54 -20.58 7.22
CA ASN A 55 -2.33 -21.38 6.99
C ASN A 55 -2.45 -22.28 5.76
N THR A 56 -3.62 -22.88 5.51
CA THR A 56 -3.83 -23.69 4.30
C THR A 56 -3.84 -22.88 3.01
N LEU A 57 -4.28 -21.61 3.07
CA LEU A 57 -4.28 -20.72 1.92
C LEU A 57 -2.89 -20.17 1.65
N GLU A 58 -2.15 -19.77 2.68
CA GLU A 58 -0.75 -19.30 2.56
C GLU A 58 0.21 -20.41 2.11
N ALA A 59 -0.12 -21.68 2.35
CA ALA A 59 0.64 -22.81 1.81
C ALA A 59 0.56 -22.91 0.27
N ARG A 60 -0.40 -22.22 -0.37
CA ARG A 60 -0.52 -22.16 -1.83
C ARG A 60 0.39 -21.06 -2.38
N PRO A 61 0.95 -21.26 -3.58
CA PRO A 61 1.86 -20.26 -4.17
C PRO A 61 1.16 -18.91 -4.34
N LEU A 62 1.93 -17.85 -4.08
CA LEU A 62 1.56 -16.45 -4.34
C LEU A 62 0.36 -15.92 -3.54
N TRP A 63 -0.04 -16.60 -2.46
CA TRP A 63 -0.95 -16.04 -1.45
C TRP A 63 -0.18 -15.31 -0.36
N SER A 64 -0.64 -14.12 0.02
CA SER A 64 -0.05 -13.34 1.12
C SER A 64 -1.09 -12.59 1.94
N ARG A 65 -0.70 -12.16 3.15
CA ARG A 65 -1.54 -11.37 4.05
C ARG A 65 -1.39 -9.87 3.77
N LEU A 66 -2.49 -9.24 3.38
CA LEU A 66 -2.62 -7.78 3.34
C LEU A 66 -2.94 -7.21 4.71
N LEU A 67 -3.74 -7.91 5.51
CA LEU A 67 -4.06 -7.50 6.87
C LEU A 67 -4.07 -8.71 7.79
N THR A 68 -3.47 -8.55 8.96
CA THR A 68 -3.44 -9.54 10.03
C THR A 68 -3.76 -8.84 11.33
N TYR A 69 -4.82 -9.27 11.98
CA TYR A 69 -5.12 -8.93 13.35
C TYR A 69 -5.48 -10.19 14.12
N TYR A 70 -4.78 -10.43 15.23
CA TYR A 70 -5.14 -11.49 16.15
C TYR A 70 -4.68 -11.16 17.56
N GLN A 71 -5.31 -11.78 18.56
CA GLN A 71 -4.88 -11.68 19.95
C GLN A 71 -3.98 -12.87 20.31
N ARG A 72 -2.82 -12.55 20.89
CA ARG A 72 -1.89 -13.51 21.47
C ARG A 72 -2.00 -13.44 22.99
N ASN A 73 -2.44 -14.54 23.59
CA ASN A 73 -2.44 -14.70 25.03
C ASN A 73 -1.13 -15.38 25.45
N SER A 74 -0.27 -14.65 26.15
CA SER A 74 0.86 -15.22 26.88
C SER A 74 0.47 -15.38 28.36
N ARG A 75 1.15 -16.28 29.09
CA ARG A 75 0.90 -16.55 30.53
C ARG A 75 0.88 -15.31 31.42
N ARG A 76 1.46 -14.19 30.97
CA ARG A 76 1.55 -12.93 31.74
C ARG A 76 0.83 -11.74 31.11
N LYS A 77 0.44 -11.80 29.83
CA LYS A 77 -0.09 -10.63 29.11
C LYS A 77 -0.84 -11.03 27.84
N SER A 78 -1.96 -10.36 27.60
CA SER A 78 -2.65 -10.37 26.31
C SER A 78 -2.11 -9.23 25.45
N GLU A 79 -1.63 -9.57 24.26
CA GLU A 79 -1.14 -8.62 23.28
C GLU A 79 -1.88 -8.82 21.97
N SER A 80 -2.17 -7.73 21.26
CA SER A 80 -2.74 -7.79 19.92
C SER A 80 -1.63 -7.60 18.89
N VAL A 81 -1.59 -8.48 17.91
CA VAL A 81 -0.73 -8.34 16.74
C VAL A 81 -1.56 -7.67 15.65
N LEU A 82 -1.04 -6.59 15.08
CA LEU A 82 -1.64 -5.89 13.95
C LEU A 82 -0.55 -5.67 12.89
N GLN A 83 -0.75 -6.22 11.70
CA GLN A 83 0.09 -6.01 10.52
C GLN A 83 -0.84 -5.67 9.37
N TYR A 84 -0.47 -4.70 8.55
CA TYR A 84 -1.30 -4.26 7.42
C TYR A 84 -0.44 -3.72 6.28
N GLY A 85 -0.97 -3.81 5.06
CA GLY A 85 -0.44 -3.28 3.82
C GLY A 85 -1.58 -2.94 2.85
N GLU A 86 -1.23 -2.21 1.80
CA GLU A 86 -2.17 -1.86 0.72
C GLU A 86 -2.40 -3.04 -0.22
N PRO A 87 -3.56 -3.15 -0.88
CA PRO A 87 -4.71 -2.24 -0.82
C PRO A 87 -5.64 -2.48 0.40
N PHE A 88 -6.27 -1.41 0.88
CA PHE A 88 -7.27 -1.48 1.96
C PHE A 88 -8.66 -1.73 1.41
N ILE A 89 -9.07 -3.01 1.33
CA ILE A 89 -10.36 -3.38 0.76
C ILE A 89 -11.52 -3.29 1.76
N LEU A 90 -11.23 -3.45 3.06
CA LEU A 90 -12.22 -3.48 4.14
C LEU A 90 -12.21 -2.15 4.91
N GLY A 91 -13.38 -1.62 5.22
CA GLY A 91 -13.58 -0.44 6.05
C GLY A 91 -14.65 -0.62 7.12
N LEU A 92 -14.75 0.36 8.02
CA LEU A 92 -15.73 0.43 9.11
C LEU A 92 -16.45 1.78 9.03
N LYS A 93 -17.70 1.77 8.55
CA LYS A 93 -18.55 2.96 8.42
C LYS A 93 -19.74 2.83 9.36
N ASP A 94 -19.99 3.84 10.19
CA ASP A 94 -21.12 3.85 11.15
C ASP A 94 -21.20 2.59 12.03
N SER A 95 -20.05 2.07 12.45
CA SER A 95 -19.89 0.81 13.21
C SER A 95 -20.22 -0.48 12.44
N VAL A 96 -20.42 -0.39 11.12
CA VAL A 96 -20.70 -1.51 10.23
C VAL A 96 -19.49 -1.78 9.34
N LEU A 97 -19.10 -3.06 9.22
CA LEU A 97 -18.04 -3.44 8.30
C LEU A 97 -18.53 -3.37 6.85
N THR A 98 -17.77 -2.68 6.01
CA THR A 98 -18.08 -2.43 4.61
C THR A 98 -16.92 -2.84 3.72
N LEU A 99 -17.21 -3.41 2.55
CA LEU A 99 -16.22 -3.73 1.53
C LEU A 99 -16.26 -2.66 0.43
N ALA A 100 -15.09 -2.19 -0.02
CA ALA A 100 -14.99 -1.26 -1.13
C ALA A 100 -15.61 -1.86 -2.42
N GLU A 101 -16.39 -1.04 -3.14
CA GLU A 101 -17.28 -1.48 -4.23
C GLU A 101 -16.54 -2.23 -5.35
N ASN A 102 -15.36 -1.75 -5.73
CA ASN A 102 -14.51 -2.34 -6.77
C ASN A 102 -14.00 -3.75 -6.41
N TYR A 103 -13.93 -4.10 -5.12
CA TYR A 103 -13.45 -5.40 -4.66
C TYR A 103 -14.57 -6.41 -4.38
N LYS A 104 -15.83 -5.97 -4.31
CA LYS A 104 -16.98 -6.86 -4.04
C LYS A 104 -17.07 -8.10 -4.91
N PRO A 105 -16.96 -8.04 -6.25
CA PRO A 105 -17.09 -9.22 -7.10
C PRO A 105 -15.87 -10.15 -7.02
N GLN A 106 -14.76 -9.70 -6.44
CA GLN A 106 -13.46 -10.39 -6.40
C GLN A 106 -13.12 -10.95 -5.02
N THR A 107 -14.02 -10.81 -4.04
CA THR A 107 -13.75 -11.13 -2.63
C THR A 107 -14.67 -12.22 -2.14
N LEU A 108 -14.10 -13.24 -1.47
CA LEU A 108 -14.88 -14.21 -0.69
C LEU A 108 -14.71 -13.96 0.81
N LEU A 109 -15.79 -14.18 1.55
CA LEU A 109 -15.83 -14.05 3.01
C LEU A 109 -15.88 -15.42 3.67
N TYR A 110 -15.08 -15.58 4.73
CA TYR A 110 -15.08 -16.72 5.61
C TYR A 110 -15.29 -16.25 7.04
N ILE A 111 -16.23 -16.89 7.75
CA ILE A 111 -16.49 -16.63 9.17
C ILE A 111 -16.31 -17.94 9.91
N ASN A 112 -15.48 -17.94 10.96
CA ASN A 112 -15.16 -19.13 11.76
C ASN A 112 -14.67 -20.31 10.90
N GLY A 113 -13.86 -20.01 9.88
CA GLY A 113 -13.33 -20.99 8.91
C GLY A 113 -14.33 -21.52 7.87
N LYS A 114 -15.56 -21.03 7.83
CA LYS A 114 -16.59 -21.46 6.86
C LYS A 114 -16.91 -20.34 5.88
N ALA A 115 -17.15 -20.69 4.61
CA ALA A 115 -17.60 -19.72 3.61
C ALA A 115 -18.92 -19.08 4.05
N ALA A 116 -19.01 -17.77 3.87
CA ALA A 116 -20.12 -16.96 4.36
C ALA A 116 -20.56 -15.96 3.28
N SER A 117 -21.84 -15.58 3.32
CA SER A 117 -22.36 -14.54 2.42
C SER A 117 -21.80 -13.16 2.80
N MET A 118 -21.42 -12.37 1.80
CA MET A 118 -20.99 -10.98 1.99
C MET A 118 -22.01 -10.12 2.75
N ALA A 119 -23.31 -10.46 2.68
CA ALA A 119 -24.36 -9.77 3.43
C ALA A 119 -24.21 -9.90 4.96
N LEU A 120 -23.48 -10.91 5.44
CA LEU A 120 -23.21 -11.10 6.87
C LEU A 120 -22.19 -10.10 7.40
N LEU A 121 -21.29 -9.57 6.55
CA LEU A 121 -20.26 -8.61 6.95
C LEU A 121 -20.87 -7.40 7.67
N ALA A 122 -21.97 -6.86 7.14
CA ALA A 122 -22.66 -5.71 7.72
C ALA A 122 -23.34 -5.99 9.08
N LYS A 123 -23.55 -7.27 9.42
CA LYS A 123 -24.14 -7.68 10.70
C LYS A 123 -23.09 -7.90 11.78
N LEU A 124 -21.81 -7.93 11.41
CA LEU A 124 -20.73 -8.19 12.35
C LEU A 124 -20.40 -6.96 13.18
N LYS A 125 -20.35 -7.16 14.48
CA LYS A 125 -19.90 -6.14 15.43
C LYS A 125 -18.42 -6.33 15.71
N MET A 126 -17.61 -5.30 15.50
CA MET A 126 -16.16 -5.33 15.72
C MET A 126 -15.77 -5.77 17.13
N ASN A 127 -16.61 -5.52 18.15
CA ASN A 127 -16.34 -5.93 19.52
C ASN A 127 -16.29 -7.46 19.71
N TYR A 128 -16.89 -8.23 18.81
CA TYR A 128 -16.90 -9.70 18.87
C TYR A 128 -15.89 -10.35 17.92
N VAL A 129 -15.24 -9.56 17.06
CA VAL A 129 -14.17 -10.05 16.18
C VAL A 129 -12.94 -10.36 17.01
N GLU A 130 -12.56 -11.63 17.06
CA GLU A 130 -11.36 -12.12 17.74
C GLU A 130 -10.13 -11.97 16.84
N ASP A 131 -10.21 -12.51 15.63
CA ASP A 131 -9.18 -12.42 14.61
C ASP A 131 -9.76 -11.93 13.28
N LEU A 132 -8.95 -11.21 12.52
CA LEU A 132 -9.27 -10.72 11.19
C LEU A 132 -8.04 -10.87 10.30
N PHE A 133 -8.21 -11.56 9.18
CA PHE A 133 -7.20 -11.70 8.15
C PHE A 133 -7.78 -11.27 6.80
N ILE A 134 -6.96 -10.57 6.02
CA ILE A 134 -7.24 -10.29 4.62
C ILE A 134 -6.08 -10.84 3.83
N LEU A 135 -6.37 -11.77 2.93
CA LEU A 135 -5.39 -12.38 2.05
C LEU A 135 -5.64 -11.94 0.61
N HIS A 136 -4.55 -11.91 -0.15
CA HIS A 136 -4.53 -11.61 -1.57
C HIS A 136 -3.65 -12.62 -2.32
N GLN A 137 -4.14 -13.07 -3.46
CA GLN A 137 -3.35 -13.83 -4.43
C GLN A 137 -2.69 -12.84 -5.39
N PHE A 138 -1.36 -12.83 -5.45
CA PHE A 138 -0.62 -11.98 -6.39
C PHE A 138 -0.81 -12.42 -7.84
N ASP A 139 -0.69 -11.44 -8.73
CA ASP A 139 -0.68 -11.64 -10.17
C ASP A 139 0.51 -12.50 -10.62
N GLY A 140 0.40 -13.10 -11.82
CA GLY A 140 1.48 -13.91 -12.41
C GLY A 140 1.33 -15.43 -12.23
N ILE A 141 0.12 -15.90 -11.92
CA ILE A 141 -0.22 -17.33 -11.88
C ILE A 141 -0.97 -17.72 -13.14
N ASP A 142 -0.65 -18.89 -13.69
CA ASP A 142 -1.45 -19.54 -14.72
C ASP A 142 -2.80 -19.97 -14.13
N ASN A 143 -3.91 -19.39 -14.63
CA ASN A 143 -5.27 -19.52 -14.09
C ASN A 143 -5.44 -18.93 -12.67
N PRO A 144 -5.46 -17.59 -12.54
CA PRO A 144 -5.69 -16.95 -11.25
C PRO A 144 -7.07 -17.31 -10.68
N ASP A 145 -7.19 -17.30 -9.35
CA ASP A 145 -8.50 -17.44 -8.70
C ASP A 145 -9.39 -16.27 -9.15
N PRO A 146 -10.63 -16.53 -9.62
CA PRO A 146 -11.54 -15.46 -10.03
C PRO A 146 -11.87 -14.49 -8.88
N HIS A 147 -11.60 -14.91 -7.64
CA HIS A 147 -11.74 -14.11 -6.43
C HIS A 147 -10.37 -14.03 -5.72
N PRO A 148 -9.44 -13.16 -6.14
CA PRO A 148 -8.09 -13.10 -5.57
C PRO A 148 -8.06 -12.60 -4.12
N TYR A 149 -9.17 -12.07 -3.59
CA TYR A 149 -9.27 -11.58 -2.22
C TYR A 149 -10.05 -12.54 -1.31
N ARG A 150 -9.55 -12.72 -0.09
CA ARG A 150 -10.20 -13.54 0.95
C ARG A 150 -10.23 -12.75 2.25
N ILE A 151 -11.41 -12.57 2.82
CA ILE A 151 -11.59 -12.01 4.16
C ILE A 151 -11.92 -13.16 5.09
N LEU A 152 -11.12 -13.35 6.14
CA LEU A 152 -11.31 -14.41 7.12
C LEU A 152 -11.48 -13.79 8.51
N ILE A 153 -12.61 -14.07 9.14
CA ILE A 153 -12.99 -13.49 10.43
C ILE A 153 -13.26 -14.61 11.43
N GLN A 154 -12.57 -14.56 12.58
CA GLN A 154 -12.95 -15.34 13.75
C GLN A 154 -13.81 -14.48 14.66
N ILE A 155 -14.98 -14.98 15.03
CA ILE A 155 -15.89 -14.34 15.98
C ILE A 155 -15.84 -15.11 17.30
N SER A 156 -15.88 -14.38 18.41
CA SER A 156 -16.04 -14.91 19.76
C SER A 156 -17.47 -14.77 20.25
N ASP A 157 -17.91 -15.68 21.12
CA ASP A 157 -19.20 -15.59 21.80
C ASP A 157 -19.23 -14.47 22.86
N ARG A 158 -18.05 -13.93 23.22
CA ARG A 158 -17.89 -12.88 24.21
C ARG A 158 -17.34 -11.62 23.55
N SER A 159 -17.69 -10.46 24.11
CA SER A 159 -17.04 -9.21 23.71
C SER A 159 -15.55 -9.30 24.04
N MET A 160 -14.73 -9.01 23.05
CA MET A 160 -13.29 -9.05 23.16
C MET A 160 -12.76 -7.77 23.81
N PRO A 161 -11.64 -7.84 24.55
CA PRO A 161 -11.06 -6.68 25.20
C PRO A 161 -10.53 -5.64 24.20
N LEU A 162 -10.68 -4.37 24.57
CA LEU A 162 -10.16 -3.21 23.84
C LEU A 162 -8.66 -3.00 24.11
N LEU A 163 -7.84 -3.85 23.49
CA LEU A 163 -6.38 -3.71 23.50
C LEU A 163 -5.92 -2.57 22.57
N PRO A 164 -4.72 -1.97 22.77
CA PRO A 164 -4.21 -0.90 21.93
C PRO A 164 -4.23 -1.20 20.41
N GLY A 165 -3.90 -2.43 19.99
CA GLY A 165 -3.95 -2.79 18.57
C GLY A 165 -5.38 -2.94 18.03
N ARG A 166 -6.38 -3.20 18.89
CA ARG A 166 -7.79 -3.15 18.48
C ARG A 166 -8.23 -1.71 18.18
N TYR A 167 -7.83 -0.75 19.01
CA TYR A 167 -8.08 0.67 18.72
C TYR A 167 -7.42 1.10 17.41
N GLN A 168 -6.18 0.67 17.16
CA GLN A 168 -5.49 0.94 15.90
C GLN A 168 -6.18 0.29 14.71
N LEU A 169 -6.62 -0.97 14.82
CA LEU A 169 -7.37 -1.65 13.79
C LEU A 169 -8.68 -0.91 13.47
N MET A 170 -9.45 -0.54 14.49
CA MET A 170 -10.72 0.17 14.28
C MET A 170 -10.49 1.53 13.62
N ALA A 171 -9.47 2.27 14.06
CA ALA A 171 -9.11 3.55 13.45
C ALA A 171 -8.64 3.39 11.99
N LEU A 172 -7.90 2.33 11.69
CA LEU A 172 -7.47 1.99 10.32
C LEU A 172 -8.68 1.67 9.43
N LEU A 173 -9.60 0.81 9.89
CA LEU A 173 -10.79 0.44 9.14
C LEU A 173 -11.74 1.63 8.96
N GLN A 174 -11.87 2.50 9.97
CA GLN A 174 -12.62 3.75 9.82
C GLN A 174 -11.97 4.66 8.79
N ALA A 175 -10.64 4.76 8.80
CA ALA A 175 -9.92 5.58 7.84
C ALA A 175 -10.03 5.05 6.41
N SER A 176 -9.99 3.73 6.19
CA SER A 176 -10.17 3.12 4.87
C SER A 176 -11.60 3.25 4.32
N ALA A 177 -12.58 3.52 5.18
CA ALA A 177 -13.95 3.85 4.74
C ALA A 177 -14.09 5.32 4.27
N ILE A 178 -13.14 6.19 4.62
CA ILE A 178 -13.18 7.64 4.35
C ILE A 178 -12.10 8.05 3.31
N SER A 179 -11.02 7.28 3.21
CA SER A 179 -9.86 7.55 2.37
C SER A 179 -9.45 6.33 1.56
N ASP A 180 -9.10 6.55 0.30
CA ASP A 180 -8.42 5.58 -0.55
C ASP A 180 -6.94 5.38 -0.12
N HIS A 181 -6.38 6.34 0.62
CA HIS A 181 -4.99 6.36 1.10
C HIS A 181 -4.90 6.57 2.62
N PRO A 182 -5.38 5.62 3.44
CA PRO A 182 -5.39 5.79 4.90
C PRO A 182 -3.99 5.89 5.51
N LEU A 183 -2.94 5.40 4.83
CA LEU A 183 -1.54 5.58 5.24
C LEU A 183 -0.94 6.94 4.83
N GLY A 184 -1.72 7.75 4.12
CA GLY A 184 -1.30 9.04 3.58
C GLY A 184 -0.62 8.91 2.22
N THR A 185 -0.70 10.00 1.47
CA THR A 185 -0.07 10.14 0.15
C THR A 185 0.46 11.55 -0.01
N THR A 186 1.43 11.73 -0.90
CA THR A 186 1.99 13.05 -1.21
C THR A 186 2.08 13.25 -2.70
N HIS A 187 1.68 14.43 -3.17
CA HIS A 187 1.83 14.81 -4.57
C HIS A 187 2.57 16.13 -4.71
N VAL A 188 3.22 16.30 -5.86
CA VAL A 188 3.97 17.51 -6.20
C VAL A 188 3.50 17.99 -7.55
N PHE A 189 3.11 19.26 -7.60
CA PHE A 189 2.65 19.93 -8.80
C PHE A 189 3.57 21.10 -9.14
N THR A 190 4.00 21.16 -10.40
CA THR A 190 4.54 22.36 -11.01
C THR A 190 3.39 23.24 -11.49
N MET A 191 3.63 24.50 -11.86
CA MET A 191 2.60 25.40 -12.39
C MET A 191 1.76 24.77 -13.53
N ASN A 192 2.41 24.14 -14.52
CA ASN A 192 1.70 23.53 -15.66
C ASN A 192 0.82 22.36 -15.22
N LYS A 193 1.38 21.46 -14.40
CA LYS A 193 0.63 20.32 -13.85
C LYS A 193 -0.50 20.78 -12.92
N LEU A 194 -0.31 21.87 -12.20
CA LEU A 194 -1.34 22.48 -11.35
C LEU A 194 -2.49 23.00 -12.21
N LEU A 195 -2.20 23.75 -13.28
CA LEU A 195 -3.22 24.24 -14.20
C LEU A 195 -4.01 23.09 -14.83
N GLU A 196 -3.30 22.09 -15.36
CA GLU A 196 -3.88 20.87 -15.91
C GLU A 196 -4.79 20.17 -14.89
N ALA A 197 -4.28 19.93 -13.69
CA ALA A 197 -4.98 19.21 -12.64
C ALA A 197 -6.20 20.00 -12.11
N THR A 198 -6.11 21.34 -12.03
CA THR A 198 -7.27 22.19 -11.71
C THR A 198 -8.31 22.22 -12.84
N PHE A 199 -7.90 22.07 -14.09
CA PHE A 199 -8.79 22.04 -15.25
C PHE A 199 -9.55 20.71 -15.33
N PHE A 200 -8.86 19.58 -15.12
CA PHE A 200 -9.47 18.25 -15.13
C PHE A 200 -10.11 17.86 -13.78
N GLY A 201 -10.08 18.74 -12.78
CA GLY A 201 -10.75 18.50 -11.50
C GLY A 201 -10.10 17.41 -10.65
N TYR A 202 -8.77 17.27 -10.69
CA TYR A 202 -8.08 16.29 -9.87
C TYR A 202 -8.18 16.64 -8.37
N LYS A 203 -8.72 15.70 -7.60
CA LYS A 203 -8.99 15.86 -6.16
C LYS A 203 -7.73 16.02 -5.30
N ASN A 204 -6.62 15.42 -5.72
CA ASN A 204 -5.36 15.40 -4.97
C ASN A 204 -4.58 16.73 -4.96
N VAL A 205 -5.09 17.77 -5.64
CA VAL A 205 -4.47 19.10 -5.73
C VAL A 205 -4.93 20.03 -4.60
N PHE A 206 -6.08 19.74 -3.97
CA PHE A 206 -6.73 20.50 -2.89
C PHE A 206 -7.12 21.95 -3.19
N VAL A 207 -6.62 22.54 -4.27
CA VAL A 207 -6.95 23.88 -4.74
C VAL A 207 -7.62 23.85 -6.11
N LYS A 208 -8.36 24.90 -6.42
CA LYS A 208 -8.94 25.21 -7.73
C LYS A 208 -8.50 26.60 -8.16
N ARG A 209 -8.50 26.85 -9.47
CA ARG A 209 -8.25 28.17 -10.03
C ARG A 209 -9.55 28.99 -10.01
N THR A 210 -9.48 30.24 -9.56
CA THR A 210 -10.59 31.20 -9.61
C THR A 210 -10.65 31.89 -10.98
N LYS A 211 -11.78 32.54 -11.29
CA LYS A 211 -11.93 33.35 -12.51
C LYS A 211 -10.87 34.45 -12.63
N ASN A 212 -10.43 34.99 -11.48
CA ASN A 212 -9.42 36.04 -11.39
C ASN A 212 -7.97 35.49 -11.40
N GLN A 213 -7.75 34.24 -11.82
CA GLN A 213 -6.43 33.61 -11.90
C GLN A 213 -5.68 33.45 -10.56
N HIS A 214 -6.42 33.43 -9.45
CA HIS A 214 -5.87 33.11 -8.13
C HIS A 214 -6.21 31.67 -7.74
N LEU A 215 -5.52 31.16 -6.73
CA LEU A 215 -5.85 29.85 -6.15
C LEU A 215 -6.96 29.99 -5.12
N LYS A 216 -7.77 28.94 -4.95
CA LYS A 216 -8.71 28.82 -3.84
C LYS A 216 -8.71 27.38 -3.36
N VAL A 217 -8.68 27.14 -2.05
CA VAL A 217 -8.86 25.79 -1.50
C VAL A 217 -10.25 25.27 -1.87
N GLN A 218 -10.35 24.02 -2.32
CA GLN A 218 -11.64 23.44 -2.66
C GLN A 218 -12.48 23.28 -1.39
N ASP A 219 -13.79 23.49 -1.52
CA ASP A 219 -14.69 23.61 -0.37
C ASP A 219 -14.76 22.30 0.45
N GLU A 220 -14.46 21.15 -0.18
CA GLU A 220 -14.39 19.84 0.47
C GLU A 220 -13.22 19.68 1.46
N TYR A 221 -12.12 20.44 1.30
CA TYR A 221 -10.93 20.32 2.15
C TYR A 221 -10.81 21.41 3.21
N ILE A 222 -11.58 22.51 3.09
CA ILE A 222 -11.36 23.75 3.85
C ILE A 222 -11.40 23.55 5.37
N ASN A 223 -12.23 22.61 5.85
CA ASN A 223 -12.42 22.33 7.27
C ASN A 223 -11.34 21.42 7.87
N ASP A 224 -10.51 20.76 7.04
CA ASP A 224 -9.58 19.73 7.50
C ASP A 224 -8.22 19.80 6.82
N ILE A 225 -7.78 21.01 6.47
CA ILE A 225 -6.50 21.28 5.81
C ILE A 225 -5.64 22.26 6.60
N ALA A 226 -4.35 21.97 6.68
CA ALA A 226 -3.33 22.89 7.14
C ALA A 226 -2.61 23.50 5.93
N VAL A 227 -2.57 24.83 5.83
CA VAL A 227 -1.99 25.52 4.67
C VAL A 227 -0.72 26.25 5.07
N PHE A 228 0.30 26.17 4.21
CA PHE A 228 1.56 26.84 4.38
C PHE A 228 1.95 27.56 3.07
N ILE A 229 2.23 28.86 3.14
CA ILE A 229 2.79 29.64 2.02
C ILE A 229 4.24 29.98 2.37
N ASN A 230 5.19 29.52 1.55
CA ASN A 230 6.63 29.66 1.78
C ASN A 230 7.09 29.16 3.15
N GLY A 231 6.42 28.14 3.68
CA GLY A 231 6.71 27.56 5.00
C GLY A 231 6.03 28.27 6.18
N ILE A 232 5.32 29.37 5.94
CA ILE A 232 4.56 30.10 6.97
C ILE A 232 3.14 29.52 7.03
N PRO A 233 2.64 29.09 8.20
CA PRO A 233 1.25 28.64 8.35
C PRO A 233 0.30 29.82 8.14
N VAL A 234 -0.73 29.62 7.32
CA VAL A 234 -1.72 30.65 6.97
C VAL A 234 -3.14 30.10 7.04
N ASP A 235 -4.13 30.98 7.10
CA ASP A 235 -5.53 30.59 6.97
C ASP A 235 -5.83 30.12 5.53
N PRO A 236 -6.69 29.10 5.31
CA PRO A 236 -7.09 28.67 3.98
C PRO A 236 -7.60 29.79 3.06
N LYS A 237 -8.19 30.86 3.60
CA LYS A 237 -8.65 32.03 2.83
C LYS A 237 -7.49 32.83 2.23
N GLU A 238 -6.32 32.85 2.86
CA GLU A 238 -5.16 33.59 2.37
C GLU A 238 -4.60 32.99 1.07
N VAL A 239 -4.94 31.74 0.74
CA VAL A 239 -4.61 31.13 -0.56
C VAL A 239 -5.19 31.93 -1.73
N GLU A 240 -6.30 32.64 -1.53
CA GLU A 240 -6.93 33.51 -2.53
C GLU A 240 -6.07 34.72 -2.92
N THR A 241 -5.03 35.04 -2.14
CA THR A 241 -4.04 36.07 -2.48
C THR A 241 -2.95 35.58 -3.42
N VAL A 242 -2.80 34.25 -3.59
CA VAL A 242 -1.75 33.68 -4.43
C VAL A 242 -2.21 33.61 -5.88
N HIS A 243 -1.54 34.37 -6.74
CA HIS A 243 -1.77 34.31 -8.17
C HIS A 243 -1.15 33.01 -8.75
N VAL A 244 -1.83 32.34 -9.69
CA VAL A 244 -1.37 31.05 -10.23
C VAL A 244 0.03 31.12 -10.84
N ARG A 245 0.40 32.25 -11.45
CA ARG A 245 1.73 32.48 -12.03
C ARG A 245 2.86 32.66 -11.00
N GLU A 246 2.52 32.98 -9.76
CA GLU A 246 3.50 33.10 -8.68
C GLU A 246 3.85 31.73 -8.10
N VAL A 247 3.05 30.69 -8.38
CA VAL A 247 3.28 29.34 -7.86
C VAL A 247 4.47 28.73 -8.59
N ASP A 248 5.54 28.48 -7.85
CA ASP A 248 6.68 27.70 -8.37
C ASP A 248 6.40 26.20 -8.20
N ARG A 249 6.04 25.79 -6.98
CA ARG A 249 5.70 24.41 -6.64
C ARG A 249 4.59 24.35 -5.62
N LEU A 250 3.73 23.35 -5.75
CA LEU A 250 2.68 23.05 -4.82
C LEU A 250 2.82 21.60 -4.37
N TYR A 251 2.87 21.38 -3.05
CA TYR A 251 2.94 20.06 -2.45
C TYR A 251 1.64 19.81 -1.70
N THR A 252 0.99 18.70 -2.01
CA THR A 252 -0.16 18.23 -1.25
C THR A 252 0.23 16.98 -0.49
N ARG A 253 -0.32 16.85 0.70
CA ARG A 253 -0.13 15.69 1.55
C ARG A 253 -1.44 15.34 2.22
N GLU A 254 -1.87 14.10 2.05
CA GLU A 254 -2.78 13.46 2.98
C GLU A 254 -1.95 12.82 4.10
N ARG A 255 -2.24 13.18 5.34
CA ARG A 255 -1.55 12.61 6.51
C ARG A 255 -2.05 11.18 6.76
N PRO A 256 -1.22 10.30 7.35
CA PRO A 256 -1.68 8.98 7.79
C PRO A 256 -2.79 9.10 8.83
N PHE A 257 -3.69 8.11 8.89
CA PHE A 257 -4.79 8.04 9.84
C PHE A 257 -4.34 8.18 11.29
N THR A 258 -3.13 7.71 11.60
CA THR A 258 -2.53 7.82 12.93
C THR A 258 -2.34 9.27 13.40
N ALA A 259 -2.37 10.26 12.51
CA ALA A 259 -2.29 11.68 12.84
C ALA A 259 -3.68 12.32 12.99
N TRP A 260 -4.61 12.07 12.07
CA TRP A 260 -5.89 12.79 12.00
C TRP A 260 -7.10 12.06 12.62
N MET A 261 -6.95 10.78 12.97
CA MET A 261 -7.96 10.02 13.74
C MET A 261 -7.72 10.07 15.26
N ARG A 262 -6.68 10.76 15.74
CA ARG A 262 -6.41 10.91 17.17
C ARG A 262 -7.41 11.85 17.83
N SER A 263 -7.96 11.47 18.98
CA SER A 263 -8.89 12.34 19.74
C SER A 263 -8.19 13.49 20.47
N LYS A 264 -7.03 13.25 21.08
CA LYS A 264 -6.35 14.25 21.94
C LYS A 264 -5.39 15.20 21.21
N LYS A 265 -4.77 14.73 20.13
CA LYS A 265 -3.78 15.48 19.33
C LYS A 265 -4.06 15.26 17.84
N ARG A 266 -5.28 15.62 17.44
CA ARG A 266 -5.72 15.54 16.05
C ARG A 266 -4.93 16.55 15.24
N GLU A 267 -4.25 16.09 14.20
CA GLU A 267 -3.77 16.95 13.12
C GLU A 267 -4.82 17.03 12.01
N ASN A 268 -4.84 18.12 11.23
CA ASN A 268 -5.65 18.20 10.01
C ASN A 268 -5.32 17.00 9.10
N ARG A 269 -6.32 16.41 8.45
CA ARG A 269 -6.06 15.29 7.51
C ARG A 269 -5.17 15.72 6.35
N TYR A 270 -5.39 16.92 5.83
CA TYR A 270 -4.69 17.42 4.66
C TYR A 270 -3.65 18.47 5.02
N ALA A 271 -2.59 18.55 4.23
CA ALA A 271 -1.61 19.62 4.28
C ALA A 271 -1.30 20.11 2.85
N LEU A 272 -1.28 21.43 2.70
CA LEU A 272 -0.99 22.12 1.46
C LEU A 272 0.20 23.05 1.67
N PHE A 273 1.27 22.86 0.89
CA PHE A 273 2.43 23.72 0.90
C PHE A 273 2.58 24.40 -0.46
N ILE A 274 2.52 25.71 -0.47
CA ILE A 274 2.67 26.54 -1.66
C ILE A 274 4.03 27.24 -1.57
N LYS A 275 4.89 27.01 -2.56
CA LYS A 275 6.11 27.80 -2.75
C LYS A 275 5.86 28.82 -3.85
N THR A 276 6.01 30.10 -3.52
CA THR A 276 5.84 31.19 -4.48
C THR A 276 7.19 31.74 -4.94
N SER A 277 7.22 32.26 -6.17
CA SER A 277 8.33 32.97 -6.77
C SER A 277 7.77 34.25 -7.43
N PRO A 278 7.70 35.37 -6.69
CA PRO A 278 7.04 36.60 -7.15
C PRO A 278 7.59 37.13 -8.48
N LYS A 279 8.89 36.91 -8.74
CA LYS A 279 9.55 37.33 -9.98
C LYS A 279 9.01 36.61 -11.23
N ARG A 280 8.30 35.47 -11.11
CA ARG A 280 7.63 34.81 -12.25
C ARG A 280 6.45 35.62 -12.79
N ALA A 281 5.70 36.31 -11.94
CA ALA A 281 4.55 37.10 -12.39
C ALA A 281 4.97 38.26 -13.31
N GLN A 282 6.18 38.79 -13.12
CA GLN A 282 6.73 39.91 -13.90
C GLN A 282 7.45 39.47 -15.19
N ARG A 283 7.81 38.20 -15.36
CA ARG A 283 8.73 37.77 -16.43
C ARG A 283 8.07 37.64 -17.82
N ASP A 284 6.76 37.49 -17.90
CA ASP A 284 6.05 37.10 -19.14
C ASP A 284 4.95 38.08 -19.59
N SER A 285 5.18 39.38 -19.54
CA SER A 285 4.33 40.32 -20.30
C SER A 285 4.76 40.47 -21.77
N SER A 286 5.75 39.72 -22.26
CA SER A 286 6.32 39.91 -23.60
C SER A 286 6.65 38.65 -24.42
N TYR A 287 6.41 37.43 -23.94
CA TYR A 287 6.63 36.21 -24.75
C TYR A 287 5.41 35.29 -24.78
N TYR A 288 4.47 35.61 -25.68
CA TYR A 288 3.55 34.61 -26.21
C TYR A 288 4.33 33.67 -27.14
N VAL A 289 4.82 32.54 -26.62
CA VAL A 289 5.15 31.41 -27.49
C VAL A 289 3.84 30.67 -27.74
N PHE A 290 3.12 31.09 -28.79
CA PHE A 290 2.16 30.22 -29.44
C PHE A 290 2.93 29.00 -29.95
N SER A 291 2.65 27.83 -29.38
CA SER A 291 3.01 26.57 -30.05
C SER A 291 2.18 26.50 -31.34
N PRO A 292 2.80 26.32 -32.52
CA PRO A 292 2.08 26.24 -33.79
C PRO A 292 1.30 24.92 -33.97
N PHE A 293 1.19 24.09 -32.94
CA PHE A 293 0.58 22.75 -33.03
C PHE A 293 -0.80 22.59 -32.38
N TYR A 294 -1.43 23.68 -31.94
CA TYR A 294 -2.84 23.65 -31.49
C TYR A 294 -3.70 24.59 -32.33
N SER A 295 -4.07 24.13 -33.52
CA SER A 295 -5.26 24.58 -34.25
C SER A 295 -6.22 23.40 -34.33
N GLY A 296 -7.16 23.34 -33.39
CA GLY A 296 -8.30 22.42 -33.42
C GLY A 296 -9.54 23.24 -33.12
N ASP A 297 -10.32 23.48 -34.18
CA ASP A 297 -11.52 24.28 -34.24
C ASP A 297 -12.59 23.88 -33.19
N PHE A 298 -13.29 24.88 -32.68
CA PHE A 298 -14.56 24.78 -31.95
C PHE A 298 -15.73 24.95 -32.92
#